data_AF-A0AAW8CH59-F1
#
_entry.id   AF-A0AAW8CH59-F1
#
_cell.length_a   1.000
_cell.length_b   1.000
_cell.length_c   1.000
_cell.angle_alpha   90.00
_cell.angle_beta   90.00
_cell.angle_gamma   90.00
#
_symmetry.space_group_name_H-M   'P 1'
#
loop_
_entity.id
_entity.type
_entity.pdbx_description
1 polymer ?
#
loop_
_entity_poly.entity_id
_entity_poly.type
_entity_poly.pdbx_seq_one_letter_code
_entity_poly.pdbx_strand_id
1 'polypeptide(L)'
;MTDKDFVRFLDYYDREVISLIVEKYGFGEMEALRDFIQSETYQMLADTELKMWDFSPKIIFDLWECEKITGNPRHSIYIKGA
;
A
#
# COMPACT_ATOMS: atom_id res chain seq x y z
N MET A 1 2.90 -3.00 18.76
CA MET A 1 3.14 -1.66 18.20
C MET A 1 2.31 -0.66 18.99
N THR A 2 2.82 0.53 19.32
CA THR A 2 1.99 1.57 19.98
C THR A 2 1.23 2.40 18.93
N ASP A 3 0.17 3.10 19.32
CA ASP A 3 -0.61 3.96 18.40
C ASP A 3 0.26 5.00 17.68
N LYS A 4 1.25 5.58 18.38
CA LYS A 4 2.18 6.55 17.78
C LYS A 4 3.11 5.92 16.76
N ASP A 5 3.55 4.69 17.02
CA ASP A 5 4.39 3.96 16.07
C ASP A 5 3.59 3.59 14.84
N PHE A 6 2.30 3.25 15.00
CA PHE A 6 1.41 2.92 13.90
C PHE A 6 1.11 4.10 12.98
N VAL A 7 0.89 5.30 13.54
CA VAL A 7 0.72 6.51 12.72
C VAL A 7 1.99 6.81 11.91
N ARG A 8 3.17 6.67 12.52
CA ARG A 8 4.46 6.86 11.81
C ARG A 8 4.70 5.81 10.74
N PHE A 9 4.25 4.58 11.01
CA PHE A 9 4.26 3.50 10.06
C PHE A 9 3.43 3.87 8.83
N LEU A 10 2.15 4.23 8.99
CA LEU A 10 1.32 4.61 7.84
C LEU A 10 1.88 5.81 7.06
N ASP A 11 2.32 6.87 7.76
CA ASP A 11 2.94 8.06 7.14
C ASP A 11 4.23 7.73 6.35
N TYR A 12 4.98 6.71 6.76
CA TYR A 12 6.11 6.21 5.98
C TYR A 12 5.64 5.54 4.68
N TYR A 13 4.66 4.63 4.75
CA TYR A 13 4.19 3.94 3.55
C TYR A 13 3.44 4.85 2.60
N ASP A 14 2.66 5.82 3.10
CA ASP A 14 2.00 6.82 2.27
C ASP A 14 3.02 7.51 1.38
N ARG A 15 4.08 8.08 1.97
CA ARG A 15 5.11 8.79 1.20
C ARG A 15 5.81 7.91 0.18
N GLU A 16 6.23 6.72 0.59
CA GLU A 16 7.00 5.82 -0.29
C GLU A 16 6.15 5.28 -1.44
N VAL A 17 4.93 4.80 -1.15
CA VAL A 17 4.05 4.22 -2.17
C VAL A 17 3.53 5.30 -3.12
N ILE A 18 3.20 6.50 -2.62
CA ILE A 18 2.80 7.62 -3.47
C ILE A 18 3.94 8.03 -4.41
N SER A 19 5.19 8.10 -3.93
CA SER A 19 6.35 8.38 -4.80
C SER A 19 6.45 7.35 -5.92
N LEU A 20 6.29 6.06 -5.61
CA LEU A 20 6.32 4.99 -6.61
C LEU A 20 5.19 5.11 -7.65
N ILE A 21 3.97 5.45 -7.21
CA ILE A 21 2.83 5.68 -8.12
C ILE A 21 3.12 6.87 -9.04
N VAL A 22 3.57 8.00 -8.48
CA VAL A 22 3.88 9.22 -9.23
C VAL A 22 5.01 8.96 -10.23
N GLU A 23 6.09 8.32 -9.80
CA GLU A 23 7.25 8.01 -10.66
C GLU A 23 6.89 7.07 -11.82
N LYS A 24 6.09 6.02 -11.57
CA LYS A 24 5.77 5.03 -12.60
C LYS A 24 4.67 5.48 -13.56
N TYR A 25 3.65 6.16 -13.04
CA TYR A 25 2.43 6.46 -13.79
C TYR A 25 2.23 7.94 -14.12
N GLY A 26 3.03 8.84 -13.56
CA GLY A 26 2.96 10.28 -13.83
C GLY A 26 1.73 10.96 -13.21
N PHE A 27 1.15 10.37 -12.17
CA PHE A 27 0.00 10.93 -11.45
C PHE A 27 0.40 12.21 -10.71
N GLY A 28 -0.58 13.08 -10.42
CA GLY A 28 -0.37 14.12 -9.41
C GLY A 28 -0.28 13.53 -8.00
N GLU A 29 0.54 14.08 -7.12
CA GLU A 29 0.70 13.54 -5.74
C GLU A 29 -0.64 13.41 -5.00
N MET A 30 -1.52 14.41 -5.08
CA MET A 30 -2.84 14.37 -4.43
C MET A 30 -3.80 13.35 -5.07
N GLU A 31 -3.63 13.06 -6.35
CA GLU A 31 -4.39 12.04 -7.07
C GLU A 31 -3.92 10.64 -6.65
N ALA A 32 -2.60 10.41 -6.65
CA ALA A 32 -1.98 9.18 -6.18
C ALA A 32 -2.32 8.89 -4.70
N LEU A 33 -2.24 9.91 -3.83
CA LEU A 33 -2.64 9.81 -2.42
C LEU A 33 -4.09 9.35 -2.27
N ARG A 34 -5.02 10.01 -2.98
CA ARG A 34 -6.44 9.69 -2.90
C ARG A 34 -6.73 8.28 -3.39
N ASP A 35 -6.15 7.93 -4.54
CA ASP A 35 -6.32 6.61 -5.13
C ASP A 35 -5.74 5.49 -4.23
N PHE A 36 -4.59 5.73 -3.61
CA PHE A 36 -3.96 4.80 -2.69
C PHE A 36 -4.76 4.63 -1.39
N ILE A 37 -5.11 5.71 -0.68
CA ILE A 37 -5.84 5.64 0.60
C ILE A 37 -7.22 4.96 0.44
N GLN A 38 -7.85 5.09 -0.73
CA GLN A 38 -9.14 4.48 -1.02
C GLN A 38 -9.06 3.01 -1.45
N SER A 39 -7.86 2.48 -1.68
CA SER A 39 -7.64 1.11 -2.12
C SER A 39 -7.85 0.07 -1.01
N GLU A 40 -8.21 -1.15 -1.39
CA GLU A 40 -8.24 -2.29 -0.48
C GLU A 40 -6.82 -2.62 0.04
N THR A 41 -5.80 -2.36 -0.76
CA THR A 41 -4.39 -2.48 -0.35
C THR A 41 -4.09 -1.62 0.87
N TYR A 42 -4.54 -0.36 0.87
CA TYR A 42 -4.34 0.53 2.01
C TYR A 42 -5.17 0.10 3.22
N GLN A 43 -6.39 -0.40 3.01
CA GLN A 43 -7.19 -0.99 4.10
C GLN A 43 -6.48 -2.19 4.74
N MET A 44 -5.84 -3.05 3.94
CA MET A 44 -5.03 -4.16 4.45
C MET A 44 -3.79 -3.67 5.21
N LEU A 45 -3.11 -2.63 4.71
CA LEU A 45 -1.96 -2.04 5.38
C LEU A 45 -2.33 -1.43 6.73
N ALA A 46 -3.52 -0.81 6.81
CA ALA A 46 -4.07 -0.21 8.02
C ALA A 46 -4.70 -1.23 8.99
N ASP A 47 -4.84 -2.49 8.60
CA ASP A 47 -5.31 -3.56 9.47
C ASP A 47 -4.13 -4.19 10.23
N THR A 48 -4.04 -3.89 11.53
CA THR A 48 -2.94 -4.39 12.36
C THR A 48 -2.94 -5.91 12.55
N GLU A 49 -4.06 -6.59 12.31
CA GLU A 49 -4.15 -8.05 12.40
C GLU A 49 -3.43 -8.74 11.22
N LEU A 50 -3.32 -8.06 10.08
CA LEU A 50 -2.63 -8.58 8.89
C LEU A 50 -1.11 -8.45 8.94
N LYS A 51 -0.58 -7.71 9.93
CA LYS A 51 0.86 -7.59 10.22
C LYS A 51 1.71 -7.22 9.00
N MET A 52 1.21 -6.30 8.18
CA MET A 52 1.82 -5.94 6.90
C MET A 52 3.16 -5.18 7.01
N TRP A 53 3.64 -4.91 8.23
CA TRP A 53 4.90 -4.19 8.48
C TRP A 53 6.16 -4.97 8.09
N ASP A 54 6.04 -6.27 7.81
CA ASP A 54 7.15 -7.08 7.29
C ASP A 54 7.35 -6.91 5.77
N PHE A 55 6.40 -6.30 5.06
CA PHE A 55 6.50 -6.05 3.63
C PHE A 55 7.17 -4.71 3.34
N SER A 56 8.04 -4.64 2.34
CA SER A 56 8.61 -3.35 1.93
C SER A 56 7.56 -2.46 1.25
N PRO A 57 7.75 -1.13 1.19
CA PRO A 57 6.85 -0.24 0.44
C PRO A 57 6.68 -0.65 -1.02
N LYS A 58 7.72 -1.21 -1.64
CA LYS A 58 7.65 -1.76 -3.00
C LYS A 58 6.68 -2.94 -3.11
N ILE A 59 6.63 -3.82 -2.11
CA ILE A 59 5.65 -4.91 -2.09
C ILE A 59 4.23 -4.38 -1.91
N ILE A 60 4.04 -3.37 -1.05
CA ILE A 60 2.73 -2.71 -0.89
C ILE A 60 2.30 -2.04 -2.20
N PHE A 61 3.22 -1.39 -2.89
CA PHE A 61 2.97 -0.84 -4.22
C PHE A 61 2.57 -1.94 -5.22
N ASP A 62 3.30 -3.06 -5.29
CA ASP A 62 2.97 -4.18 -6.17
C ASP A 62 1.57 -4.79 -5.83
N LEU A 63 1.16 -4.77 -4.56
CA LEU A 63 -0.19 -5.19 -4.15
C LEU A 63 -1.26 -4.24 -4.68
N TRP A 64 -1.02 -2.93 -4.58
CA TRP A 64 -1.90 -1.91 -5.16
C TRP A 64 -1.97 -2.06 -6.68
N GLU A 65 -0.86 -2.34 -7.37
CA GLU A 65 -0.88 -2.62 -8.81
C GLU A 65 -1.72 -3.86 -9.14
N CYS A 66 -1.58 -4.92 -8.34
CA CYS A 66 -2.36 -6.13 -8.51
C CYS A 66 -3.86 -5.87 -8.31
N GLU A 67 -4.23 -5.05 -7.34
CA GLU A 67 -5.60 -4.58 -7.15
C GLU A 67 -6.10 -3.80 -8.36
N LYS A 68 -5.31 -2.87 -8.92
CA LYS A 68 -5.74 -2.12 -10.13
C LYS A 68 -5.97 -3.02 -11.34
N ILE A 69 -5.17 -4.08 -11.49
CA ILE A 69 -5.30 -5.01 -12.62
C ILE A 69 -6.45 -6.01 -12.40
N THR A 70 -6.62 -6.51 -11.18
CA THR A 70 -7.47 -7.68 -10.92
C THR A 70 -8.72 -7.39 -10.07
N GLY A 71 -8.80 -6.20 -9.49
CA GLY A 71 -9.81 -5.81 -8.51
C GLY A 71 -9.59 -6.37 -7.10
N ASN A 72 -8.48 -7.08 -6.84
CA ASN A 72 -8.21 -7.65 -5.51
C ASN A 72 -6.70 -7.76 -5.22
N PRO A 73 -6.17 -7.08 -4.18
CA PRO A 73 -4.74 -7.11 -3.85
C PRO A 73 -4.25 -8.50 -3.40
N ARG A 74 -5.11 -9.33 -2.83
CA ARG A 74 -4.76 -10.70 -2.39
C ARG A 74 -4.47 -11.64 -3.56
N HIS A 75 -4.69 -11.21 -4.79
CA HIS A 75 -4.25 -11.96 -5.97
C HIS A 75 -2.76 -11.86 -6.26
N SER A 76 -2.05 -10.98 -5.55
CA SER A 76 -0.61 -10.81 -5.70
C SER A 76 0.16 -12.07 -5.26
N ILE A 77 1.31 -12.29 -5.89
CA ILE A 77 2.20 -13.41 -5.61
C ILE A 77 2.71 -13.42 -4.15
N TYR A 78 2.76 -12.25 -3.51
CA TYR A 78 3.22 -12.11 -2.12
C TYR A 78 2.19 -12.59 -1.09
N ILE A 79 0.91 -12.70 -1.49
CA ILE A 79 -0.17 -13.20 -0.62
C ILE A 79 -0.55 -14.63 -0.99
N LYS A 80 -0.60 -14.96 -2.29
CA LYS A 80 -0.97 -16.31 -2.77
C LYS A 80 0.04 -17.41 -2.44
N GLY A 81 1.25 -17.07 -2.02
CA GLY A 81 2.33 -18.02 -1.71
C GLY A 81 2.80 -18.03 -0.25
N ALA A 82 2.10 -17.33 0.65
CA ALA A 82 2.43 -17.23 2.08
C ALA A 82 1.65 -18.25 2.94
#